data_AF-A0A3C2CLH5-F1
#
_entry.id   AF-A0A3C2CLH5-F1
#
_cell.length_a   1.000
_cell.length_b   1.000
_cell.length_c   1.000
_cell.angle_alpha   90.00
_cell.angle_beta   90.00
_cell.angle_gamma   90.00
#
_symmetry.space_group_name_H-M   'P 1'
#
loop_
_entity.id
_entity.type
_entity.pdbx_description
1 polymer ?
#
loop_
_entity_poly.entity_id
_entity_poly.type
_entity_poly.pdbx_seq_one_letter_code
_entity_poly.pdbx_strand_id
1 'polypeptide(L)'
;MFTGCANDGKPETWEDQDGLVIRNFVEACQESNADLPTFKAKSYCDCVINGVKDSVTYEKFKELDDFIRKHRDDLNSQMISENYGWLTDSSEACS
;
A
#
# COMPACT_ATOMS: atom_id res chain seq x y z
N MET A 1 21.40 17.75 -26.77
CA MET A 1 21.72 17.01 -25.53
C MET A 1 20.39 16.62 -24.90
N PHE A 2 19.99 15.35 -24.97
CA PHE A 2 18.79 14.85 -24.29
C PHE A 2 19.22 14.25 -22.97
N THR A 3 19.12 15.03 -21.89
CA THR A 3 19.15 14.52 -20.52
C THR A 3 17.72 14.21 -20.12
N GLY A 4 17.35 12.93 -20.12
CA GLY A 4 16.07 12.45 -19.59
C GLY A 4 15.88 10.98 -19.94
N CYS A 5 15.55 10.07 -19.03
CA CYS A 5 15.43 10.12 -17.58
C CYS A 5 15.88 8.73 -17.08
N ALA A 6 16.90 8.66 -16.24
CA ALA A 6 17.17 7.45 -15.45
C ALA A 6 16.33 7.55 -14.18
N ASN A 7 15.02 7.35 -14.32
CA ASN A 7 14.22 6.86 -13.20
C ASN A 7 14.14 5.36 -13.42
N ASP A 8 14.51 4.55 -12.43
CA ASP A 8 14.65 3.09 -12.54
C ASP A 8 13.30 2.35 -12.74
N GLY A 9 12.27 3.05 -13.24
CA GLY A 9 10.90 2.57 -13.38
C GLY A 9 10.14 2.47 -12.05
N LYS A 10 10.76 2.78 -10.91
CA LYS A 10 10.15 2.71 -9.59
C LYS A 10 9.51 4.06 -9.23
N PRO A 11 8.26 4.07 -8.74
CA PRO A 11 7.66 5.28 -8.19
C PRO A 11 8.43 5.79 -6.95
N GLU A 12 8.68 7.09 -6.88
CA GLU A 12 9.31 7.82 -5.77
C GLU A 12 8.34 8.74 -5.02
N THR A 13 7.12 8.90 -5.55
CA THR A 13 6.00 9.61 -4.91
C THR A 13 4.68 8.85 -5.06
N TRP A 14 3.64 9.27 -4.33
CA TRP A 14 2.30 8.69 -4.44
C TRP A 14 1.65 8.92 -5.81
N GLU A 15 1.98 10.03 -6.47
CA GLU A 15 1.38 10.49 -7.73
C GLU A 15 2.13 9.97 -8.96
N ASP A 16 3.35 9.44 -8.78
CA ASP A 16 4.16 8.93 -9.87
C ASP A 16 3.44 7.87 -10.69
N GLN A 17 3.65 7.93 -12.01
CA GLN A 17 3.09 6.98 -12.97
C GLN A 17 1.57 6.89 -12.91
N ASP A 18 0.90 8.05 -12.76
CA ASP A 18 -0.57 8.13 -12.68
C ASP A 18 -1.13 7.35 -11.47
N GLY A 19 -0.47 7.49 -10.32
CA GLY A 19 -0.89 6.86 -9.06
C GLY A 19 -0.78 5.34 -9.06
N LEU A 20 0.20 4.78 -9.79
CA LEU A 20 0.37 3.33 -9.94
C LEU A 20 0.44 2.59 -8.59
N VAL A 21 1.09 3.18 -7.59
CA VAL A 21 1.21 2.59 -6.24
C VAL A 21 -0.16 2.43 -5.59
N ILE A 22 -0.99 3.48 -5.67
CA ILE A 22 -2.34 3.48 -5.10
C ILE A 22 -3.18 2.41 -5.79
N ARG A 23 -3.10 2.35 -7.13
CA ARG A 23 -3.82 1.33 -7.91
C ARG A 23 -3.41 -0.08 -7.54
N ASN A 24 -2.10 -0.37 -7.47
CA ASN A 24 -1.58 -1.68 -7.11
C ASN A 24 -1.99 -2.09 -5.68
N PHE A 25 -1.98 -1.13 -4.75
CA PHE A 25 -2.45 -1.39 -3.39
C PHE A 25 -3.94 -1.77 -3.38
N VAL A 26 -4.78 -1.00 -4.07
CA VAL A 26 -6.23 -1.25 -4.14
C VAL A 26 -6.51 -2.60 -4.79
N GLU A 27 -5.83 -2.93 -5.89
CA GLU A 27 -5.97 -4.22 -6.57
C GLU A 27 -5.60 -5.40 -5.64
N ALA A 28 -4.42 -5.35 -4.98
CA ALA A 28 -3.99 -6.40 -4.06
C ALA A 28 -4.88 -6.53 -2.81
N CYS A 29 -5.36 -5.40 -2.28
CA CYS A 29 -6.31 -5.37 -1.18
C CYS A 29 -7.65 -5.99 -1.60
N GLN A 30 -8.15 -5.71 -2.81
CA GLN A 30 -9.37 -6.31 -3.31
C GLN A 30 -9.22 -7.83 -3.51
N GLU A 31 -8.09 -8.30 -4.01
CA GLU A 31 -7.79 -9.74 -4.14
C GLU A 31 -7.79 -10.44 -2.77
N SER A 32 -7.33 -9.74 -1.73
CA SER A 32 -7.31 -10.24 -0.35
C SER A 32 -8.69 -10.21 0.34
N ASN A 33 -9.66 -9.48 -0.23
CA ASN A 33 -11.04 -9.33 0.26
C ASN A 33 -12.06 -9.82 -0.79
N ALA A 34 -11.71 -10.89 -1.51
CA ALA A 34 -12.50 -11.43 -2.63
C ALA A 34 -13.87 -12.01 -2.22
N ASP A 35 -14.09 -12.23 -0.93
CA ASP A 35 -15.36 -12.64 -0.32
C ASP A 35 -16.38 -11.49 -0.23
N LEU A 36 -15.92 -10.23 -0.30
CA LEU A 36 -16.79 -9.06 -0.37
C LEU A 36 -17.27 -8.81 -1.81
N PRO A 37 -18.47 -8.22 -2.00
CA PRO A 37 -18.86 -7.67 -3.29
C PRO A 37 -17.80 -6.67 -3.80
N THR A 38 -17.45 -6.72 -5.09
CA THR A 38 -16.36 -5.92 -5.68
C THR A 38 -16.43 -4.44 -5.31
N PHE A 39 -17.63 -3.85 -5.32
CA PHE A 39 -17.84 -2.46 -4.95
C PHE A 39 -17.50 -2.18 -3.47
N LYS A 40 -17.87 -3.09 -2.56
CA LYS A 40 -17.54 -2.99 -1.14
C LYS A 40 -16.03 -3.17 -0.90
N ALA A 41 -15.42 -4.18 -1.52
CA ALA A 41 -13.98 -4.39 -1.44
C ALA A 41 -13.21 -3.15 -1.92
N LYS A 42 -13.57 -2.60 -3.08
CA LYS A 42 -12.95 -1.39 -3.60
C LYS A 42 -13.12 -0.21 -2.64
N SER A 43 -14.34 0.04 -2.16
CA SER A 43 -14.62 1.15 -1.22
C SER A 43 -13.81 1.04 0.06
N TYR A 44 -13.67 -0.19 0.59
CA TYR A 44 -12.84 -0.47 1.75
C TYR A 44 -11.36 -0.17 1.46
N CYS A 45 -10.82 -0.74 0.38
CA CYS A 45 -9.42 -0.57 0.02
C CYS A 45 -9.03 0.88 -0.31
N ASP A 46 -9.93 1.64 -0.96
CA ASP A 46 -9.76 3.08 -1.20
C ASP A 46 -9.73 3.85 0.14
N CYS A 47 -10.56 3.48 1.12
CA CYS A 47 -10.54 4.08 2.45
C CYS A 47 -9.21 3.81 3.16
N VAL A 48 -8.75 2.56 3.16
CA VAL A 48 -7.51 2.16 3.83
C VAL A 48 -6.31 2.91 3.27
N ILE A 49 -6.14 2.97 1.94
CA ILE A 49 -4.97 3.65 1.35
C ILE A 49 -4.98 5.16 1.62
N ASN A 50 -6.15 5.79 1.74
CA ASN A 50 -6.24 7.19 2.13
C ASN A 50 -5.81 7.39 3.58
N GLY A 51 -6.24 6.52 4.50
CA GLY A 51 -5.78 6.55 5.90
C GLY A 51 -4.27 6.36 6.02
N VAL A 52 -3.70 5.46 5.21
CA VAL A 52 -2.25 5.26 5.12
C VAL A 52 -1.53 6.53 4.65
N LYS A 53 -2.00 7.14 3.56
CA LYS A 53 -1.40 8.38 3.02
C LYS A 53 -1.44 9.53 4.02
N ASP A 54 -2.49 9.62 4.82
CA ASP A 54 -2.61 10.66 5.85
C ASP A 54 -1.70 10.38 7.06
N SER A 55 -1.33 9.12 7.29
CA SER A 55 -0.57 8.69 8.46
C SER A 55 0.95 8.64 8.24
N VAL A 56 1.42 8.37 7.02
CA VAL A 56 2.84 8.15 6.73
C VAL A 56 3.34 8.80 5.45
N THR A 57 4.65 9.04 5.39
CA THR A 57 5.31 9.46 4.15
C THR A 57 5.38 8.31 3.15
N TYR A 58 5.53 8.65 1.87
CA TYR A 58 5.76 7.65 0.82
C TYR A 58 7.01 6.79 1.07
N GLU A 59 8.09 7.39 1.57
CA GLU A 59 9.31 6.67 1.95
C GLU A 59 9.03 5.62 3.04
N LYS A 60 8.24 5.99 4.05
CA LYS A 60 7.85 5.04 5.11
C LYS A 60 6.93 3.94 4.60
N PHE A 61 6.08 4.24 3.61
CA PHE A 61 5.28 3.22 2.92
C PHE A 61 6.16 2.24 2.11
N LYS A 62 7.22 2.73 1.43
CA LYS A 62 8.17 1.85 0.72
C LYS A 62 8.86 0.86 1.67
N GLU A 63 9.16 1.27 2.90
CA GLU A 63 9.72 0.36 3.91
C GLU A 63 8.79 -0.83 4.23
N LEU A 64 7.47 -0.68 4.10
CA LEU A 64 6.53 -1.80 4.27
C LEU A 64 6.71 -2.83 3.14
N ASP A 65 6.79 -2.39 1.89
CA ASP A 65 7.00 -3.27 0.73
C ASP A 65 8.33 -4.04 0.85
N ASP A 66 9.39 -3.35 1.27
CA ASP A 66 10.69 -4.00 1.53
C ASP A 66 10.64 -4.99 2.70
N PHE A 67 9.90 -4.67 3.78
CA PHE A 67 9.69 -5.57 4.91
C PHE A 67 8.90 -6.82 4.51
N ILE A 68 7.79 -6.67 3.79
CA ILE A 68 7.00 -7.78 3.28
C ILE A 68 7.84 -8.68 2.38
N ARG A 69 8.66 -8.11 1.48
CA ARG A 69 9.55 -8.89 0.63
C ARG A 69 10.61 -9.66 1.42
N LYS A 70 11.19 -9.03 2.43
CA LYS A 70 12.25 -9.62 3.26
C LYS A 70 11.74 -10.72 4.18
N HIS A 71 10.50 -10.58 4.67
CA HIS A 71 9.86 -11.49 5.62
C HIS A 71 8.75 -12.33 4.97
N ARG A 72 8.77 -12.52 3.65
CA ARG A 72 7.66 -13.13 2.91
C ARG A 72 7.25 -14.52 3.45
N ASP A 73 8.23 -15.32 3.85
CA ASP A 73 8.02 -16.71 4.27
C ASP A 73 7.56 -16.83 5.73
N ASP A 74 7.81 -15.82 6.56
CA ASP A 74 7.50 -15.76 7.99
C ASP A 74 6.47 -14.67 8.36
N LEU A 75 5.97 -13.93 7.37
CA LEU A 75 5.07 -12.81 7.56
C LEU A 75 3.78 -13.23 8.28
N ASN A 76 3.40 -12.46 9.30
CA ASN A 76 2.13 -12.63 9.98
C ASN A 76 1.58 -11.27 10.42
N SER A 77 0.30 -11.26 10.82
CA SER A 77 -0.42 -10.04 11.19
C SER A 77 0.19 -9.32 12.39
N GLN A 78 0.76 -10.06 13.35
CA GLN A 78 1.43 -9.47 14.52
C GLN A 78 2.69 -8.70 14.12
N MET A 79 3.52 -9.26 13.23
CA MET A 79 4.72 -8.57 12.72
C MET A 79 4.36 -7.27 12.01
N ILE A 80 3.26 -7.26 11.25
CA ILE A 80 2.75 -6.05 10.60
C ILE A 80 2.24 -5.04 11.62
N SER A 81 1.41 -5.45 12.60
CA SER A 81 0.85 -4.52 13.57
C SER A 81 1.92 -3.89 14.48
N GLU A 82 2.96 -4.65 14.86
CA GLU A 82 4.05 -4.15 15.70
C GLU A 82 4.96 -3.13 14.99
N ASN A 83 5.18 -3.27 13.68
CA ASN A 83 6.12 -2.43 12.93
C ASN A 83 5.42 -1.37 12.05
N TYR A 84 4.16 -1.62 11.69
CA TYR A 84 3.36 -0.86 10.75
C TYR A 84 1.91 -0.71 11.23
N GLY A 85 1.74 -0.42 12.53
CA GLY A 85 0.41 -0.27 13.17
C GLY A 85 -0.51 0.71 12.44
N TRP A 86 0.02 1.73 11.76
CA TRP A 86 -0.75 2.64 10.91
C TRP A 86 -1.55 1.94 9.80
N LEU A 87 -1.12 0.77 9.32
CA LEU A 87 -1.87 -0.02 8.35
C LEU A 87 -3.06 -0.71 9.02
N THR A 88 -2.84 -1.23 10.23
CA THR A 88 -3.91 -1.81 11.07
C THR A 88 -4.92 -0.74 11.47
N ASP A 89 -4.47 0.40 11.97
CA ASP A 89 -5.31 1.53 12.37
C ASP A 89 -6.16 2.03 11.19
N SER A 90 -5.55 2.16 10.00
CA SER A 90 -6.28 2.54 8.78
C SER A 90 -7.31 1.49 8.36
N SER A 91 -6.99 0.20 8.56
CA SER A 91 -7.89 -0.92 8.25
C SER A 91 -9.10 -0.94 9.18
N GLU A 92 -8.89 -0.71 10.48
CA GLU A 92 -9.94 -0.66 11.51
C GLU A 92 -10.84 0.58 11.38
N ALA A 93 -10.29 1.72 10.98
CA ALA A 93 -11.06 2.94 10.75
C ALA A 93 -12.03 2.82 9.55
N CYS A 94 -11.79 1.85 8.65
CA CYS A 94 -12.53 1.66 7.40
C CYS A 94 -13.50 0.47 7.42
N SER A 95 -13.48 -0.35 8.48
CA SER A 95 -14.30 -1.56 8.64
C SER A 95 -15.72 -1.29 9.14
#